data_AF-A0AA39AH05-F1
#
_entry.id   AF-A0AA39AH05-F1
#
_cell.length_a   1.000
_cell.length_b   1.000
_cell.length_c   1.000
_cell.angle_alpha   90.00
_cell.angle_beta   90.00
_cell.angle_gamma   90.00
#
_symmetry.space_group_name_H-M   'P 1'
#
loop_
_entity.id
_entity.type
_entity.pdbx_description
1 polymer ?
#
loop_
_entity_poly.entity_id
_entity_poly.type
_entity_poly.pdbx_seq_one_letter_code
_entity_poly.pdbx_strand_id
1 'polypeptide(L)'
;MAAAAASSSPQRRYDVFLSFRGEDTHNNFTAHLDKELRTEGIDCFIDEEKLERGKTISSALVAAIENSMFSIIVLSENYASSRWCVEKLVKILECKPNFLQCGSLRCQKS
;
A
#
# COMPACT_ATOMS: atom_id res chain seq x y z
N MET A 1 8.88 -38.99 19.28
CA MET A 1 8.82 -37.55 19.63
C MET A 1 8.14 -36.82 18.48
N ALA A 2 7.03 -36.13 18.72
CA ALA A 2 6.33 -35.37 17.69
C ALA A 2 7.08 -34.06 17.43
N ALA A 3 7.49 -33.82 16.18
CA ALA A 3 8.06 -32.55 15.77
C ALA A 3 6.96 -31.49 15.78
N ALA A 4 7.14 -30.42 16.55
CA ALA A 4 6.29 -29.24 16.46
C ALA A 4 6.44 -28.66 15.04
N ALA A 5 5.36 -28.66 14.27
CA ALA A 5 5.29 -27.92 13.03
C ALA A 5 5.40 -26.44 13.38
N ALA A 6 6.57 -25.83 13.16
CA ALA A 6 6.71 -24.39 13.22
C ALA A 6 5.78 -23.80 12.15
N SER A 7 4.72 -23.12 12.57
CA SER A 7 3.94 -22.31 11.65
C SER A 7 4.85 -21.19 11.17
N SER A 8 5.37 -21.32 9.95
CA SER A 8 6.00 -20.19 9.27
C SER A 8 4.88 -19.20 8.98
N SER A 9 4.59 -18.32 9.94
CA SER A 9 3.90 -17.08 9.59
C SER A 9 4.69 -16.46 8.43
N PRO A 10 4.04 -16.07 7.32
CA PRO A 10 4.75 -15.41 6.23
C PRO A 10 5.54 -14.27 6.86
N GLN A 11 6.85 -14.23 6.61
CA GLN A 11 7.74 -13.24 7.19
C GLN A 11 7.30 -11.87 6.67
N ARG A 12 6.37 -11.24 7.40
CA ARG A 12 5.86 -9.92 7.08
C ARG A 12 7.04 -8.98 7.21
N ARG A 13 7.27 -8.21 6.14
CA ARG A 13 8.43 -7.33 6.08
C ARG A 13 8.07 -5.93 6.57
N TYR A 14 6.81 -5.52 6.42
CA TYR A 14 6.31 -4.21 6.78
C TYR A 14 4.88 -4.32 7.35
N ASP A 15 4.49 -3.38 8.20
CA ASP A 15 3.12 -3.28 8.71
C ASP A 15 2.23 -2.59 7.68
N VAL A 16 2.74 -1.52 7.06
CA VAL A 16 1.98 -0.67 6.14
C VAL A 16 2.74 -0.48 4.82
N PHE A 17 2.04 -0.65 3.72
CA PHE A 17 2.44 -0.17 2.40
C PHE A 17 1.80 1.19 2.13
N LEU A 18 2.59 2.24 1.92
CA LEU A 18 2.10 3.61 1.71
C LEU A 18 2.30 4.02 0.24
N SER A 19 1.19 4.15 -0.50
CA SER A 19 1.17 4.63 -1.90
C SER A 19 0.63 6.05 -1.98
N PHE A 20 1.30 6.90 -2.74
CA PHE A 20 0.93 8.30 -2.94
C PHE A 20 1.48 8.81 -4.28
N ARG A 21 1.03 10.00 -4.69
CA ARG A 21 1.65 10.76 -5.78
C ARG A 21 2.74 11.65 -5.20
N GLY A 22 3.99 11.40 -5.58
CA GLY A 22 5.15 12.06 -4.99
C GLY A 22 5.17 13.56 -5.25
N GLU A 23 4.76 13.97 -6.44
CA GLU A 23 4.68 15.39 -6.81
C GLU A 23 3.68 16.19 -5.96
N ASP A 24 2.63 15.54 -5.44
CA ASP A 24 1.53 16.22 -4.76
C ASP A 24 1.72 16.27 -3.24
N THR A 25 2.16 15.16 -2.62
CA THR A 25 2.06 14.99 -1.16
C THR A 25 3.36 14.64 -0.44
N HIS A 26 4.48 14.41 -1.16
CA HIS A 26 5.75 13.94 -0.59
C HIS A 26 6.25 14.79 0.59
N ASN A 27 6.37 16.11 0.41
CA ASN A 27 6.95 17.01 1.40
C ASN A 27 5.94 17.60 2.40
N ASN A 28 4.69 17.13 2.37
CA ASN A 28 3.62 17.67 3.21
C ASN A 28 2.90 16.51 3.92
N PHE A 29 1.68 16.18 3.47
CA PHE A 29 0.84 15.19 4.13
C PHE A 29 1.53 13.83 4.31
N THR A 30 2.19 13.30 3.27
CA THR A 30 2.83 11.98 3.34
C THR A 30 4.02 11.97 4.30
N ALA A 31 4.83 13.03 4.33
CA ALA A 31 5.95 13.14 5.28
C ALA A 31 5.46 13.18 6.74
N HIS A 32 4.38 13.91 7.01
CA HIS A 32 3.78 13.91 8.35
C HIS A 32 3.20 12.55 8.72
N LEU A 33 2.50 11.90 7.78
CA LEU A 33 1.92 10.58 8.00
C LEU A 33 3.00 9.51 8.27
N ASP A 34 4.06 9.43 7.46
CA ASP A 34 5.16 8.48 7.70
C ASP A 34 5.84 8.73 9.04
N LYS A 35 6.10 10.00 9.38
CA LYS A 35 6.70 10.36 10.67
C LYS A 35 5.84 9.88 11.85
N GLU A 36 4.53 10.11 11.79
CA GLU A 36 3.62 9.73 12.88
C GLU A 36 3.53 8.20 13.01
N LEU A 37 3.39 7.48 11.88
CA LEU A 37 3.37 6.01 11.86
C LEU A 37 4.64 5.42 12.48
N ARG A 38 5.82 5.95 12.13
CA ARG A 38 7.09 5.52 12.72
C ARG A 38 7.21 5.85 14.21
N THR A 39 6.65 6.97 14.63
CA THR A 39 6.63 7.37 16.05
C THR A 39 5.80 6.39 16.89
N GLU A 40 4.73 5.85 16.32
CA GLU A 40 3.90 4.79 16.91
C GLU A 40 4.50 3.38 16.75
N GLY A 41 5.70 3.25 16.19
CA GLY A 41 6.39 1.97 16.00
C GLY A 41 5.84 1.12 14.85
N ILE A 42 5.10 1.72 13.91
CA ILE A 42 4.55 1.05 12.74
C ILE A 42 5.56 1.13 11.59
N ASP A 43 6.03 -0.03 11.11
CA ASP A 43 7.00 -0.06 10.02
C ASP A 43 6.30 0.10 8.65
N CYS A 44 6.74 1.13 7.92
CA CYS A 44 6.10 1.56 6.68
C CYS A 44 7.06 1.42 5.49
N PHE A 45 6.60 0.74 4.44
CA PHE A 45 7.19 0.82 3.12
C PHE A 45 6.59 2.01 2.37
N ILE A 46 7.41 3.01 2.07
CA ILE A 46 7.01 4.22 1.35
C ILE A 46 7.32 4.01 -0.14
N ASP A 47 6.28 4.01 -0.96
CA ASP A 47 6.46 3.94 -2.40
C ASP A 47 6.69 5.34 -2.98
N GLU A 48 7.95 5.75 -3.04
CA GLU A 48 8.35 7.00 -3.69
C GLU A 48 8.27 6.84 -5.22
N GLU A 49 7.35 7.59 -5.85
CA GLU A 49 7.21 7.68 -7.32
C GLU A 49 8.54 8.00 -8.05
N LYS A 50 9.51 8.59 -7.34
CA LYS A 50 10.84 8.94 -7.88
C LYS A 50 11.73 7.73 -8.14
N LEU A 51 11.48 6.57 -7.53
CA LEU A 51 12.41 5.43 -7.61
C LEU A 51 12.47 4.79 -9.00
N GLU A 52 11.44 4.91 -9.85
CA GLU A 52 11.44 4.28 -11.18
C GLU A 52 10.65 5.05 -12.24
N ARG A 53 11.01 6.31 -12.54
CA ARG A 53 10.55 6.96 -13.78
C ARG A 53 10.99 6.10 -14.99
N GLY A 54 10.05 5.33 -15.56
CA GLY A 54 10.21 4.63 -16.84
C GLY A 54 10.49 3.11 -16.78
N LYS A 55 10.29 2.42 -15.66
CA LYS A 55 10.41 0.94 -15.60
C LYS A 55 9.08 0.26 -15.25
N THR A 56 8.96 -1.00 -15.64
CA THR A 56 7.89 -1.92 -15.23
C THR A 56 7.78 -1.95 -13.70
N ILE A 57 6.55 -2.11 -13.16
CA ILE A 57 6.29 -2.36 -11.73
C ILE A 57 7.31 -3.39 -11.22
N SER A 58 8.21 -2.97 -10.33
CA SER A 58 9.27 -3.86 -9.85
C SER A 58 8.70 -5.02 -9.03
N SER A 59 9.36 -6.17 -9.12
CA SER A 59 9.04 -7.32 -8.27
C SER A 59 9.17 -7.00 -6.77
N ALA A 60 10.06 -6.06 -6.43
CA ALA A 60 10.20 -5.54 -5.07
C ALA A 60 8.95 -4.79 -4.60
N LEU A 61 8.33 -3.99 -5.47
CA LEU A 61 7.08 -3.28 -5.17
C LEU A 61 5.93 -4.25 -4.94
N VAL A 62 5.78 -5.25 -5.82
CA VAL A 62 4.77 -6.31 -5.67
C VAL A 62 4.98 -7.08 -4.36
N ALA A 63 6.22 -7.48 -4.08
CA ALA A 63 6.56 -8.16 -2.83
C ALA A 63 6.27 -7.28 -1.61
N ALA A 64 6.49 -5.96 -1.67
CA ALA A 64 6.14 -5.05 -0.58
C ALA A 64 4.62 -5.01 -0.35
N ILE A 65 3.81 -4.95 -1.41
CA ILE A 65 2.35 -4.97 -1.32
C ILE A 65 1.85 -6.27 -0.67
N GLU A 66 2.37 -7.42 -1.12
CA GLU A 66 1.98 -8.75 -0.64
C GLU A 66 2.42 -9.02 0.81
N ASN A 67 3.61 -8.55 1.18
CA ASN A 67 4.18 -8.77 2.52
C ASN A 67 3.85 -7.66 3.53
N SER A 68 2.99 -6.71 3.16
CA SER A 68 2.47 -5.68 4.07
C SER A 68 1.09 -6.03 4.61
N MET A 69 0.85 -5.81 5.91
CA MET A 69 -0.47 -6.09 6.51
C MET A 69 -1.54 -5.16 5.94
N PHE A 70 -1.28 -3.85 5.96
CA PHE A 70 -2.20 -2.84 5.47
C PHE A 70 -1.61 -2.10 4.27
N SER A 71 -2.50 -1.47 3.49
CA SER A 71 -2.10 -0.60 2.39
C SER A 71 -2.85 0.71 2.53
N ILE A 72 -2.13 1.81 2.68
CA ILE A 72 -2.68 3.17 2.73
C ILE A 72 -2.42 3.82 1.38
N ILE A 73 -3.49 4.33 0.76
CA ILE A 73 -3.41 5.00 -0.53
C ILE A 73 -3.84 6.46 -0.33
N VAL A 74 -2.91 7.39 -0.53
CA VAL A 74 -3.17 8.83 -0.43
C VAL A 74 -3.62 9.35 -1.79
N LEU A 75 -4.93 9.61 -1.92
CA LEU A 75 -5.52 10.17 -3.13
C LEU A 75 -5.41 11.70 -3.09
N SER A 76 -4.58 12.25 -3.98
CA SER A 76 -4.43 13.68 -4.22
C SER A 76 -5.16 14.12 -5.50
N GLU A 77 -5.29 15.43 -5.70
CA GLU A 77 -5.98 16.03 -6.85
C GLU A 77 -5.53 15.45 -8.19
N ASN A 78 -4.22 15.27 -8.38
CA ASN A 78 -3.69 14.77 -9.64
C ASN A 78 -3.33 13.27 -9.59
N TYR A 79 -3.75 12.53 -8.56
CA TYR A 79 -3.38 11.11 -8.41
C TYR A 79 -3.76 10.30 -9.66
N ALA A 80 -5.01 10.44 -10.13
CA ALA A 80 -5.52 9.72 -11.29
C ALA A 80 -4.93 10.19 -12.63
N SER A 81 -4.29 11.36 -12.65
CA SER A 81 -3.59 11.87 -13.84
C SER A 81 -2.23 11.20 -14.04
N SER A 82 -1.66 10.58 -13.01
CA SER A 82 -0.44 9.78 -13.13
C SER A 82 -0.81 8.34 -13.48
N ARG A 83 -0.49 7.93 -14.72
CA ARG A 83 -0.68 6.54 -15.17
C ARG A 83 0.00 5.55 -14.20
N TRP A 84 1.16 5.91 -13.67
CA TRP A 84 1.88 5.12 -12.68
C TRP A 84 1.07 4.93 -11.39
N CYS A 85 0.48 6.00 -10.84
CA CYS A 85 -0.37 5.92 -9.67
C CYS A 85 -1.59 5.01 -9.87
N VAL A 86 -2.19 5.03 -11.07
CA VAL A 86 -3.34 4.17 -11.41
C VAL A 86 -2.91 2.70 -11.59
N GLU A 87 -1.82 2.42 -12.30
CA GLU A 87 -1.30 1.06 -12.47
C GLU A 87 -0.93 0.42 -11.12
N LYS A 88 -0.32 1.20 -10.22
CA LYS A 88 -0.06 0.75 -8.85
C LYS A 88 -1.34 0.44 -8.08
N LEU A 89 -2.37 1.29 -8.19
CA LEU A 89 -3.66 1.06 -7.54
C LEU A 89 -4.28 -0.27 -7.99
N VAL A 90 -4.28 -0.54 -9.30
CA VAL A 90 -4.75 -1.82 -9.85
C VAL A 90 -3.95 -2.97 -9.25
N LYS A 91 -2.63 -2.86 -9.18
CA LYS A 91 -1.79 -3.92 -8.63
C LYS A 91 -2.06 -4.22 -7.15
N ILE A 92 -2.29 -3.17 -6.35
CA ILE A 92 -2.68 -3.33 -4.93
C ILE A 92 -3.99 -4.11 -4.82
N LEU A 93 -4.99 -3.77 -5.65
CA LEU A 93 -6.29 -4.43 -5.65
C LEU A 93 -6.19 -5.89 -6.11
N GLU A 94 -5.33 -6.20 -7.09
CA GLU A 94 -5.06 -7.58 -7.53
C GLU A 94 -4.38 -8.41 -6.42
N CYS A 95 -3.38 -7.86 -5.75
CA CYS A 95 -2.65 -8.54 -4.68
C CYS A 95 -3.49 -8.70 -3.40
N LYS A 96 -4.47 -7.83 -3.19
CA LYS A 96 -5.39 -7.89 -2.05
C LYS A 96 -6.85 -7.97 -2.51
N PRO A 97 -7.29 -9.12 -3.06
CA PRO A 97 -8.63 -9.25 -3.66
C PRO A 97 -9.79 -9.00 -2.68
N ASN A 98 -9.53 -9.04 -1.36
CA ASN A 98 -10.52 -8.75 -0.33
C ASN A 98 -10.69 -7.24 -0.04
N PHE A 99 -9.91 -6.34 -0.64
CA PHE A 99 -10.03 -4.88 -0.44
C PHE A 99 -11.39 -4.31 -0.84
N LEU A 100 -12.10 -4.99 -1.74
CA LEU A 100 -13.42 -4.57 -2.25
C LEU A 100 -14.55 -5.51 -1.83
N GLN A 101 -14.51 -6.10 -0.63
CA GLN A 101 -15.78 -6.48 0.01
C GLN A 101 -16.46 -5.22 0.54
N CYS A 102 -17.02 -4.43 -0.38
CA CYS A 102 -18.15 -3.57 -0.06
C CYS A 102 -19.27 -4.53 0.35
N GLY A 103 -19.45 -4.76 1.65
CA GLY A 103 -20.69 -5.30 2.17
C GLY A 103 -21.80 -4.44 1.58
N SER A 104 -22.73 -5.05 0.83
CA SER A 104 -23.76 -4.35 0.06
C SER A 104 -24.48 -3.32 0.94
N LEU A 105 -24.01 -2.07 0.93
CA LEU A 105 -24.73 -0.95 1.50
C LEU A 105 -25.87 -0.67 0.54
N ARG A 106 -26.99 -1.35 0.78
CA ARG A 106 -28.27 -0.98 0.18
C ARG A 106 -28.50 0.48 0.54
N CYS A 107 -28.40 1.37 -0.43
CA CYS A 107 -29.01 2.69 -0.33
C CYS A 107 -30.51 2.46 -0.07
N GLN A 108 -30.96 2.60 1.18
CA GLN A 108 -32.36 2.88 1.41
C GLN A 108 -32.60 4.30 0.92
N LYS A 109 -33.32 4.40 -0.21
CA LYS A 109 -33.93 5.66 -0.62
C LYS A 109 -34.89 6.07 0.49
N SER A 110 -34.72 7.30 0.99
CA SER A 110 -35.72 7.98 1.81
C SER A 110 -36.91 8.41 0.97
#